data_AF-A0A1E7W4K2-F1
#
_entry.id   AF-A0A1E7W4K2-F1
#
_cell.length_a   1.000
_cell.length_b   1.000
_cell.length_c   1.000
_cell.angle_alpha   90.00
_cell.angle_beta   90.00
_cell.angle_gamma   90.00
#
_symmetry.space_group_name_H-M   'P 1'
#
loop_
_entity.id
_entity.type
_entity.pdbx_description
1 polymer ?
#
loop_
_entity_poly.entity_id
_entity_poly.type
_entity_poly.pdbx_seq_one_letter_code
_entity_poly.pdbx_strand_id
1 'polypeptide(L)'
;MTTQQTSPSALQTVLALLAMLIGSAVLAIAVAYVALENMPCRWFGSAFEGGCGFGALGASAGVALIVFVIAFGCAARLYFRR
;
A
#
# COMPACT_ATOMS: atom_id res chain seq x y z
N MET A 1 32.43 -19.30 21.51
CA MET A 1 31.17 -18.54 21.34
C MET A 1 30.52 -18.98 20.05
N THR A 2 29.66 -19.98 20.11
CA THR A 2 28.88 -20.49 18.98
C THR A 2 27.58 -19.68 18.92
N THR A 3 27.49 -18.76 17.97
CA THR A 3 26.22 -18.07 17.68
C THR A 3 25.26 -19.08 17.06
N GLN A 4 24.31 -19.58 17.86
CA GLN A 4 23.15 -20.31 17.33
C GLN A 4 22.38 -19.37 16.39
N GLN A 5 22.50 -19.62 15.10
CA GLN A 5 21.64 -19.05 14.08
C GLN A 5 20.31 -19.80 14.18
N THR A 6 19.40 -19.32 15.03
CA THR A 6 18.01 -19.76 15.03
C THR A 6 17.39 -19.30 13.71
N SER A 7 17.33 -20.21 12.74
CA SER A 7 16.55 -20.03 11.52
C SER A 7 15.14 -19.58 11.94
N PRO A 8 14.63 -18.44 11.43
CA PRO A 8 13.30 -18.01 11.80
C PRO A 8 12.31 -19.12 11.45
N SER A 9 11.48 -19.51 12.41
CA SER A 9 10.47 -20.54 12.17
C SER A 9 9.51 -20.06 11.08
N ALA A 10 8.92 -20.96 10.30
CA ALA A 10 7.98 -20.60 9.24
C ALA A 10 6.87 -19.64 9.73
N LEU A 11 6.49 -19.76 11.01
CA LEU A 11 5.55 -18.87 11.70
C LEU A 11 6.05 -17.42 11.76
N GLN A 12 7.34 -17.18 12.07
CA GLN A 12 7.92 -15.84 12.13
C GLN A 12 7.98 -15.19 10.76
N THR A 13 8.29 -15.96 9.71
CA THR A 13 8.28 -15.49 8.33
C THR A 13 6.87 -15.09 7.90
N VAL A 14 5.87 -15.91 8.22
CA VAL A 14 4.46 -15.61 7.94
C VAL A 14 3.99 -14.38 8.71
N LEU A 15 4.35 -14.25 9.98
CA LEU A 15 4.00 -13.09 10.81
C LEU A 15 4.63 -11.80 10.25
N ALA A 16 5.89 -11.86 9.82
CA ALA A 16 6.58 -10.74 9.19
C ALA A 16 5.92 -10.32 7.87
N LEU A 17 5.54 -11.28 7.02
CA LEU A 17 4.83 -11.01 5.77
C LEU A 17 3.44 -10.39 6.02
N LEU A 18 2.71 -10.87 7.02
CA LEU A 18 1.42 -10.29 7.41
C LEU A 18 1.58 -8.86 7.93
N ALA A 19 2.59 -8.60 8.77
CA ALA A 19 2.88 -7.25 9.26
C ALA A 19 3.25 -6.30 8.11
N MET A 20 4.05 -6.77 7.14
CA MET A 20 4.38 -5.99 5.94
C MET A 20 3.15 -5.72 5.07
N LEU A 21 2.26 -6.70 4.89
CA LEU A 21 1.04 -6.57 4.12
C LEU A 21 0.05 -5.57 4.74
N ILE A 22 -0.12 -5.63 6.06
CA ILE A 22 -0.97 -4.68 6.79
C ILE A 22 -0.34 -3.29 6.72
N GLY A 23 0.97 -3.18 6.92
CA GLY A 23 1.68 -1.90 6.83
C GLY A 23 1.55 -1.25 5.44
N SER A 24 1.72 -2.03 4.36
CA SER A 24 1.56 -1.52 2.99
C SER A 24 0.11 -1.15 2.67
N ALA A 25 -0.88 -1.88 3.21
CA ALA A 25 -2.29 -1.54 3.07
C ALA A 25 -2.63 -0.21 3.75
N VAL A 26 -2.21 -0.02 5.00
CA VAL A 26 -2.43 1.24 5.74
C VAL A 26 -1.77 2.42 5.03
N LEU A 27 -0.54 2.24 4.53
CA LEU A 27 0.15 3.28 3.77
C LEU A 27 -0.59 3.63 2.47
N ALA A 28 -1.06 2.62 1.73
CA ALA A 28 -1.83 2.83 0.50
C ALA A 28 -3.14 3.59 0.76
N ILE A 29 -3.85 3.26 1.85
CA ILE A 29 -5.07 3.96 2.27
C ILE A 29 -4.76 5.42 2.61
N ALA A 30 -3.70 5.68 3.38
CA ALA A 30 -3.31 7.04 3.77
C ALA A 30 -2.98 7.90 2.54
N VAL A 31 -2.21 7.35 1.58
CA VAL A 31 -1.88 8.07 0.34
C VAL A 31 -3.12 8.31 -0.52
N ALA A 32 -3.99 7.31 -0.66
CA ALA A 32 -5.24 7.45 -1.41
C ALA A 32 -6.17 8.50 -0.79
N TYR A 33 -6.25 8.55 0.54
CA TYR A 33 -7.06 9.53 1.27
C TYR A 33 -6.55 10.96 1.05
N VAL A 34 -5.23 11.18 1.20
CA VAL A 34 -4.61 12.50 0.92
C VAL A 34 -4.78 12.90 -0.55
N ALA A 35 -4.72 11.94 -1.46
CA ALA A 35 -4.96 12.18 -2.88
C ALA A 35 -6.41 12.60 -3.14
N LEU A 36 -7.39 11.95 -2.49
CA LEU A 36 -8.81 12.29 -2.56
C LEU A 36 -9.10 13.70 -2.03
N GLU A 37 -8.53 14.09 -0.89
CA GLU A 37 -8.72 15.42 -0.30
C GLU A 37 -8.16 16.55 -1.17
N ASN A 38 -7.09 16.29 -1.92
CA ASN A 38 -6.41 17.31 -2.73
C ASN A 38 -6.86 17.34 -4.21
N MET A 39 -7.77 16.48 -4.64
CA MET A 39 -8.23 16.44 -6.04
C MET A 39 -9.43 17.36 -6.28
N PRO A 40 -9.26 18.49 -7.01
CA PRO A 40 -10.40 19.32 -7.37
C PRO A 40 -11.27 18.59 -8.40
N CYS A 41 -12.60 18.64 -8.27
CA CYS A 41 -13.53 17.98 -9.20
C CYS A 41 -13.33 18.37 -10.68
N ARG A 42 -12.69 19.51 -10.95
CA ARG A 42 -12.29 19.95 -12.29
C ARG A 42 -11.32 18.99 -12.99
N TRP A 43 -10.51 18.21 -12.25
CA TRP A 43 -9.59 17.21 -12.81
C TRP A 43 -10.30 16.07 -13.51
N PHE A 44 -11.52 15.73 -13.08
CA PHE A 44 -12.31 14.64 -13.64
C PHE A 44 -13.31 15.09 -14.72
N GLY A 45 -13.18 16.34 -15.19
CA GLY A 45 -13.94 16.87 -16.33
C GLY A 45 -15.45 16.96 -16.12
N SER A 46 -15.96 16.77 -14.90
CA SER A 46 -17.40 16.74 -14.61
C SER A 46 -17.76 17.74 -13.51
N ALA A 47 -18.78 18.57 -13.78
CA ALA A 47 -19.37 19.50 -12.80
C ALA A 47 -20.45 18.83 -11.93
N PHE A 48 -20.75 17.55 -12.17
CA PHE A 48 -21.69 16.75 -11.40
C PHE A 48 -20.94 16.00 -10.29
N GLU A 49 -21.40 16.14 -9.04
CA GLU A 49 -20.84 15.48 -7.86
C GLU A 49 -20.68 13.95 -8.04
N GLY A 50 -21.61 13.30 -8.75
CA GLY A 50 -21.54 11.87 -9.06
C GLY A 50 -20.38 11.49 -9.99
N GLY A 51 -20.10 12.29 -11.03
CA GLY A 51 -18.99 12.04 -11.97
C GLY A 51 -17.62 12.26 -11.33
N CYS A 52 -17.52 13.29 -10.47
CA CYS A 52 -16.35 13.53 -9.65
C CYS A 52 -16.10 12.38 -8.67
N GLY A 53 -17.16 11.86 -8.03
CA GLY A 53 -17.07 10.73 -7.11
C GLY A 53 -16.55 9.45 -7.76
N PHE A 54 -17.07 9.06 -8.93
CA PHE A 54 -16.60 7.86 -9.64
C PHE A 54 -15.17 8.00 -10.18
N GLY A 55 -14.82 9.18 -10.71
CA GLY A 55 -13.46 9.47 -11.18
C GLY A 55 -12.44 9.44 -10.04
N ALA A 56 -12.77 10.06 -8.92
CA ALA A 56 -11.92 10.08 -7.73
C ALA A 56 -11.79 8.69 -7.09
N LEU A 57 -12.86 7.88 -7.07
CA LEU A 57 -12.81 6.48 -6.64
C LEU A 57 -11.90 5.63 -7.54
N GLY A 58 -12.02 5.78 -8.86
CA GLY A 58 -11.18 5.06 -9.81
C GLY A 58 -9.69 5.44 -9.69
N ALA A 59 -9.39 6.74 -9.59
CA ALA A 59 -8.03 7.23 -9.43
C ALA A 59 -7.41 6.81 -8.09
N SER A 60 -8.17 6.94 -6.99
CA SER A 60 -7.69 6.56 -5.66
C SER A 60 -7.49 5.05 -5.53
N ALA A 61 -8.38 4.22 -6.10
CA ALA A 61 -8.18 2.78 -6.17
C ALA A 61 -6.92 2.41 -6.99
N GLY A 62 -6.70 3.08 -8.13
CA GLY A 62 -5.51 2.89 -8.95
C GLY A 62 -4.22 3.26 -8.21
N VAL A 63 -4.18 4.43 -7.58
CA VAL A 63 -3.03 4.89 -6.78
C VAL A 63 -2.78 3.97 -5.59
N ALA A 64 -3.83 3.55 -4.88
CA ALA A 64 -3.72 2.62 -3.76
C ALA A 64 -3.10 1.28 -4.19
N LEU A 65 -3.52 0.72 -5.33
CA LEU A 65 -2.96 -0.52 -5.85
C LEU A 65 -1.48 -0.37 -6.22
N ILE A 66 -1.11 0.73 -6.90
CA ILE A 66 0.29 1.00 -7.28
C ILE A 66 1.16 1.13 -6.03
N VAL A 67 0.73 1.94 -5.05
CA VAL A 67 1.46 2.14 -3.78
C VAL A 67 1.58 0.83 -3.01
N PHE A 68 0.51 0.02 -2.96
CA PHE A 68 0.53 -1.29 -2.30
C PHE A 68 1.55 -2.23 -2.93
N VAL A 69 1.55 -2.38 -4.26
CA VAL A 69 2.48 -3.26 -4.99
C VAL A 69 3.92 -2.81 -4.80
N ILE A 70 4.18 -1.49 -4.88
CA ILE A 70 5.52 -0.94 -4.67
C ILE A 70 5.98 -1.14 -3.23
N ALA A 71 5.16 -0.78 -2.25
CA ALA A 71 5.51 -0.89 -0.83
C ALA A 71 5.73 -2.35 -0.43
N PHE A 72 4.83 -3.25 -0.81
CA PHE A 72 4.95 -4.68 -0.53
C PHE A 72 6.16 -5.30 -1.25
N GLY A 73 6.35 -4.99 -2.53
CA GLY A 73 7.50 -5.48 -3.30
C GLY A 73 8.84 -4.99 -2.75
N CYS A 74 8.90 -3.72 -2.32
CA CYS A 74 10.10 -3.15 -1.72
C CYS A 74 10.39 -3.77 -0.34
N ALA A 75 9.37 -3.94 0.49
CA ALA A 75 9.48 -4.59 1.80
C ALA A 75 9.92 -6.06 1.66
N ALA A 76 9.31 -6.82 0.73
CA ALA A 76 9.69 -8.19 0.42
C ALA A 76 11.13 -8.27 -0.09
N ARG A 77 11.54 -7.38 -1.01
CA ARG A 77 12.92 -7.33 -1.52
C ARG A 77 13.93 -7.03 -0.40
N LEU A 78 13.61 -6.12 0.52
CA LEU A 78 14.46 -5.82 1.68
C LEU A 78 14.52 -7.00 2.66
N TYR A 79 13.40 -7.70 2.86
CA TYR A 79 13.35 -8.90 3.70
C TYR A 79 14.25 -10.02 3.15
N PHE A 80 14.14 -10.35 1.86
CA PHE A 80 14.96 -11.39 1.23
C PHE A 80 16.41 -10.96 0.93
N ARG A 81 16.73 -9.67 1.05
CA ARG A 81 18.11 -9.17 0.98
C ARG A 81 18.87 -9.26 2.31
N ARG A 82 18.16 -9.49 3.42
CA ARG A 82 18.78 -9.77 4.72
C ARG A 82 19.03 -11.27 4.85
#